data_AF-J8ILM3-F1
#
_entry.id   AF-J8ILM3-F1
#
_cell.length_a   1.000
_cell.length_b   1.000
_cell.length_c   1.000
_cell.angle_alpha   90.00
_cell.angle_beta   90.00
_cell.angle_gamma   90.00
#
_symmetry.space_group_name_H-M   'P 1'
#
loop_
_entity.id
_entity.type
_entity.pdbx_description
1 polymer ?
#
loop_
_entity_poly.entity_id
_entity_poly.type
_entity_poly.pdbx_seq_one_letter_code
_entity_poly.pdbx_strand_id
1 'polypeptide(L)'
;MQQLILKEFFLQKKMFPFYFLIPILSVFRNSVEPMGIAIGLFITCSMIIYISFYYDEKSKAEKVLVSLPIMRKEIVIAKYISSTLFIIVGLSITSIVVILGNILLNRDIVMPGYAVFSAIVATLIYCVVTIPANYIGGYKAITVLNVIMLFPLMGMIGLMCNIFGDKTIMLKVLHSQEATLAMGVLGIGVLVSIVISMFLSMKMFQEAEL
;
A
#
# COMPACT_ATOMS: atom_id res chain seq x y z
N MET A 1 19.93 -4.29 10.20
CA MET A 1 18.88 -4.11 9.18
C MET A 1 18.07 -5.37 8.87
N GLN A 2 18.68 -6.46 8.36
CA GLN A 2 17.93 -7.68 7.96
C GLN A 2 17.08 -8.28 9.09
N GLN A 3 17.57 -8.27 10.33
CA GLN A 3 16.83 -8.76 11.49
C GLN A 3 15.56 -7.95 11.80
N LEU A 4 15.56 -6.64 11.53
CA LEU A 4 14.37 -5.78 11.71
C LEU A 4 13.30 -6.14 10.68
N ILE A 5 13.70 -6.38 9.43
CA ILE A 5 12.78 -6.79 8.37
C ILE A 5 12.20 -8.18 8.68
N LEU A 6 13.03 -9.12 9.11
CA LEU A 6 12.59 -10.49 9.45
C LEU A 6 11.55 -10.48 10.58
N LYS A 7 11.76 -9.65 11.61
CA LYS A 7 10.82 -9.45 12.71
C LYS A 7 9.43 -9.06 12.21
N GLU A 8 9.34 -8.14 11.25
CA GLU A 8 8.06 -7.69 10.67
C GLU A 8 7.28 -8.86 10.03
N PHE A 9 7.97 -9.70 9.26
CA PHE A 9 7.36 -10.90 8.65
C PHE A 9 6.88 -11.92 9.70
N PHE A 10 7.64 -12.12 10.78
CA PHE A 10 7.25 -13.03 11.84
C PHE A 10 5.99 -12.57 12.58
N LEU A 11 5.87 -11.27 12.86
CA LEU A 11 4.68 -10.69 13.49
C LEU A 11 3.43 -10.85 12.61
N GLN A 12 3.61 -10.78 11.29
CA GLN A 12 2.52 -10.85 10.33
C GLN A 12 2.01 -12.28 10.05
N LYS A 13 2.81 -13.31 10.34
CA LYS A 13 2.50 -14.72 10.01
C LYS A 13 1.14 -15.20 10.54
N LYS A 14 0.66 -14.66 11.67
CA LYS A 14 -0.61 -15.07 12.29
C LYS A 14 -1.84 -14.55 11.54
N MET A 15 -1.70 -13.45 10.79
CA MET A 15 -2.80 -12.80 10.04
C MET A 15 -2.80 -13.13 8.54
N PHE A 16 -1.86 -13.97 8.09
CA PHE A 16 -1.75 -14.39 6.70
C PHE A 16 -3.07 -14.84 6.04
N PRO A 17 -3.93 -15.67 6.68
CA PRO A 17 -5.19 -16.10 6.06
C PRO A 17 -6.21 -14.97 5.85
N PHE A 18 -6.19 -13.92 6.69
CA PHE A 18 -7.10 -12.78 6.53
C PHE A 18 -6.77 -11.95 5.27
N TYR A 19 -5.51 -11.92 4.85
CA TYR A 19 -5.10 -11.22 3.63
C TYR A 19 -5.62 -11.90 2.36
N PHE A 20 -5.86 -13.21 2.39
CA PHE A 20 -6.47 -13.93 1.27
C PHE A 20 -7.99 -13.74 1.20
N LEU A 21 -8.65 -13.51 2.34
CA LEU A 21 -10.12 -13.42 2.38
C LEU A 21 -10.66 -12.18 1.65
N ILE A 22 -10.02 -11.01 1.84
CA ILE A 22 -10.43 -9.74 1.24
C ILE A 22 -10.41 -9.75 -0.32
N PRO A 23 -9.32 -10.16 -0.99
CA PRO A 23 -9.26 -10.19 -2.45
C PRO A 23 -10.18 -11.28 -3.02
N ILE A 24 -10.36 -12.40 -2.29
CA ILE A 24 -11.35 -13.42 -2.65
C ILE A 24 -12.74 -12.80 -2.67
N LEU A 25 -13.15 -12.11 -1.60
CA LEU A 25 -14.45 -11.42 -1.55
C LEU A 25 -14.63 -10.39 -2.68
N SER A 26 -13.57 -9.67 -3.05
CA SER A 26 -13.61 -8.72 -4.17
C SER A 26 -13.88 -9.43 -5.51
N VAL A 27 -13.17 -10.53 -5.79
CA VAL A 27 -13.36 -11.34 -7.00
C VAL A 27 -14.75 -11.98 -7.06
N PHE A 28 -15.28 -12.43 -5.92
CA PHE A 28 -16.63 -13.02 -5.84
C PHE A 28 -17.75 -11.98 -6.00
N ARG A 29 -17.55 -10.74 -5.55
CA ARG A 29 -18.61 -9.72 -5.51
C ARG A 29 -18.79 -8.99 -6.84
N ASN A 30 -17.71 -8.67 -7.56
CA ASN A 30 -17.76 -7.85 -8.78
C ASN A 30 -16.88 -8.44 -9.88
N SER A 31 -17.39 -9.50 -10.49
CA SER A 31 -16.68 -10.36 -11.43
C SER A 31 -16.39 -9.79 -12.83
N VAL A 32 -16.57 -8.49 -13.09
CA VAL A 32 -16.39 -7.93 -14.45
C VAL A 32 -15.79 -6.52 -14.50
N GLU A 33 -15.75 -5.80 -13.37
CA GLU A 33 -15.26 -4.41 -13.38
C GLU A 33 -13.84 -4.29 -12.82
N PRO A 34 -12.88 -3.76 -13.61
CA PRO A 34 -11.49 -3.61 -13.19
C PRO A 34 -11.32 -2.72 -11.96
N MET A 35 -12.28 -1.83 -11.71
CA MET A 35 -12.33 -0.97 -10.52
C MET A 35 -12.49 -1.78 -9.22
N GLY A 36 -13.34 -2.81 -9.19
CA GLY A 36 -13.58 -3.61 -7.98
C GLY A 36 -12.32 -4.36 -7.53
N ILE A 37 -11.57 -4.86 -8.51
CA ILE A 37 -10.30 -5.57 -8.29
C ILE A 37 -9.23 -4.60 -7.80
N ALA A 38 -9.12 -3.40 -8.39
CA ALA A 38 -8.18 -2.36 -7.93
C ALA A 38 -8.45 -1.93 -6.48
N ILE A 39 -9.72 -1.73 -6.13
CA ILE A 39 -10.13 -1.38 -4.76
C ILE A 39 -9.81 -2.54 -3.81
N GLY A 40 -10.09 -3.78 -4.21
CA GLY A 40 -9.72 -4.97 -3.44
C GLY A 40 -8.22 -5.02 -3.14
N LEU A 41 -7.40 -4.77 -4.16
CA LEU A 41 -5.94 -4.72 -4.04
C LEU A 41 -5.49 -3.63 -3.06
N PHE A 42 -5.99 -2.41 -3.22
CA PHE A 42 -5.69 -1.30 -2.32
C PHE A 42 -6.06 -1.62 -0.86
N ILE A 43 -7.25 -2.19 -0.62
CA ILE A 43 -7.69 -2.56 0.73
C ILE A 43 -6.79 -3.65 1.31
N THR A 44 -6.38 -4.65 0.51
CA THR A 44 -5.46 -5.69 1.00
C THR A 44 -4.11 -5.13 1.41
N CYS A 45 -3.51 -4.28 0.57
CA CYS A 45 -2.21 -3.71 0.87
C CYS A 45 -2.26 -2.77 2.08
N SER A 46 -3.27 -1.88 2.14
CA SER A 46 -3.44 -0.98 3.29
C SER A 46 -3.72 -1.74 4.60
N MET A 47 -4.51 -2.82 4.57
CA MET A 47 -4.71 -3.68 5.74
C MET A 47 -3.42 -4.38 6.21
N ILE A 48 -2.60 -4.88 5.28
CA ILE A 48 -1.31 -5.47 5.64
C ILE A 48 -0.46 -4.47 6.41
N ILE A 49 -0.35 -3.25 5.88
CA ILE A 49 0.42 -2.17 6.50
C ILE A 49 -0.15 -1.76 7.86
N TYR A 50 -1.48 -1.59 7.95
CA TYR A 50 -2.16 -1.24 9.20
C TYR A 50 -1.93 -2.29 10.30
N ILE A 51 -1.99 -3.57 9.96
CA ILE A 51 -1.77 -4.66 10.90
C ILE A 51 -0.32 -4.70 11.39
N SER A 52 0.66 -4.40 10.53
CA SER A 52 2.06 -4.25 10.95
C SER A 52 2.19 -3.20 12.06
N PHE A 53 1.53 -2.04 11.93
CA PHE A 53 1.54 -1.01 12.98
C PHE A 53 0.84 -1.47 14.27
N TYR A 54 -0.30 -2.15 14.16
CA TYR A 54 -1.03 -2.66 15.34
C TYR A 54 -0.17 -3.61 16.20
N TYR A 55 0.55 -4.53 15.55
CA TYR A 55 1.40 -5.48 16.27
C TYR A 55 2.65 -4.83 16.86
N ASP A 56 3.21 -3.82 16.18
CA ASP A 56 4.35 -3.07 16.71
C ASP A 56 3.99 -2.32 18.00
N GLU A 57 2.83 -1.67 18.04
CA GLU A 57 2.36 -0.99 19.25
C GLU A 57 2.01 -2.00 20.36
N LYS A 58 1.29 -3.08 20.02
CA LYS A 58 0.92 -4.13 20.99
C LYS A 58 2.15 -4.79 21.63
N SER A 59 3.20 -5.02 20.84
CA SER A 59 4.45 -5.60 21.31
C SER A 59 5.39 -4.57 21.95
N LYS A 60 5.04 -3.27 21.94
CA LYS A 60 5.93 -2.16 22.30
C LYS A 60 7.29 -2.26 21.61
N ALA A 61 7.32 -2.79 20.40
CA ALA A 61 8.56 -3.22 19.76
C ALA A 61 9.50 -2.03 19.49
N GLU A 62 8.94 -0.85 19.20
CA GLU A 62 9.72 0.38 19.04
C GLU A 62 10.47 0.77 20.32
N LYS A 63 9.84 0.65 21.50
CA LYS A 63 10.49 0.95 22.79
C LYS A 63 11.65 0.02 23.09
N VAL A 64 11.51 -1.26 22.73
CA VAL A 64 12.58 -2.27 22.87
C VAL A 64 13.70 -2.04 21.86
N LEU A 65 13.39 -1.58 20.65
CA LEU A 65 14.38 -1.28 19.62
C LEU A 65 15.19 -0.01 19.94
N VAL A 66 14.59 0.96 20.64
CA VAL A 66 15.27 2.19 21.08
C VAL A 66 16.23 1.95 22.25
N SER A 67 15.99 0.92 23.08
CA SER A 67 16.94 0.54 24.15
C SER A 67 18.14 -0.26 23.65
N LEU A 68 18.11 -0.73 22.40
CA LEU A 68 19.24 -1.37 21.74
C LEU A 68 20.14 -0.30 21.10
N PRO A 69 21.45 -0.57 20.90
CA PRO A 69 22.40 0.36 20.26
C PRO A 69 22.19 0.41 18.73
N ILE A 70 20.97 0.69 18.29
CA ILE A 70 20.56 0.79 16.89
C ILE A 70 20.23 2.24 16.59
N MET A 71 20.66 2.76 15.45
CA MET A 71 20.35 4.15 15.09
C MET A 71 18.86 4.30 14.77
N ARG A 72 18.22 5.34 15.33
CA ARG A 72 16.82 5.67 15.06
C ARG A 72 16.50 5.77 13.56
N LYS A 73 17.45 6.26 12.75
CA LYS A 73 17.34 6.33 11.28
C LYS A 73 17.21 4.95 10.62
N GLU A 74 17.91 3.95 11.15
CA GLU A 74 17.88 2.58 10.62
C GLU A 74 16.53 1.91 10.84
N ILE A 75 15.86 2.22 11.96
CA ILE A 75 14.51 1.73 12.26
C ILE A 75 13.51 2.27 11.23
N VAL A 76 13.56 3.56 10.92
CA VAL A 76 12.70 4.20 9.92
C VAL A 76 12.96 3.63 8.52
N ILE A 77 14.22 3.54 8.10
CA ILE A 77 14.60 2.96 6.80
C ILE A 77 14.08 1.50 6.68
N ALA A 78 14.27 0.69 7.72
CA ALA A 78 13.79 -0.69 7.73
C ALA A 78 12.25 -0.77 7.59
N LYS A 79 11.51 0.18 8.16
CA LYS A 79 10.04 0.25 8.06
C LYS A 79 9.55 0.63 6.66
N TYR A 80 10.23 1.54 5.97
CA TYR A 80 9.90 1.83 4.57
C TYR A 80 10.20 0.62 3.67
N ILE A 81 11.32 -0.06 3.88
CA ILE A 81 11.68 -1.29 3.13
C ILE A 81 10.65 -2.40 3.38
N SER A 82 10.24 -2.64 4.64
CA SER A 82 9.23 -3.65 4.94
C SER A 82 7.87 -3.30 4.32
N SER A 83 7.47 -2.04 4.37
CA SER A 83 6.24 -1.55 3.73
C SER A 83 6.25 -1.78 2.21
N THR A 84 7.37 -1.51 1.52
CA THR A 84 7.49 -1.82 0.08
C THR A 84 7.37 -3.32 -0.19
N LEU A 85 7.98 -4.17 0.63
CA LEU A 85 7.85 -5.63 0.49
C LEU A 85 6.40 -6.08 0.71
N PHE A 86 5.67 -5.47 1.64
CA PHE A 86 4.26 -5.76 1.87
C PHE A 86 3.37 -5.40 0.69
N ILE A 87 3.66 -4.32 -0.02
CA ILE A 87 2.97 -3.98 -1.28
C ILE A 87 3.19 -5.08 -2.33
N ILE A 88 4.44 -5.57 -2.48
CA ILE A 88 4.77 -6.67 -3.41
C ILE A 88 4.02 -7.95 -3.03
N VAL A 89 3.94 -8.27 -1.74
CA VAL A 89 3.19 -9.43 -1.24
C VAL A 89 1.69 -9.26 -1.52
N GLY A 90 1.10 -8.09 -1.25
CA GLY A 90 -0.31 -7.82 -1.54
C GLY A 90 -0.65 -7.93 -3.03
N LEU A 91 0.22 -7.40 -3.91
CA LEU A 91 0.15 -7.57 -5.36
C LEU A 91 0.21 -9.06 -5.77
N SER A 92 1.10 -9.83 -5.17
CA SER A 92 1.26 -11.26 -5.46
C SER A 92 0.01 -12.04 -5.06
N ILE A 93 -0.52 -11.80 -3.85
CA ILE A 93 -1.73 -12.43 -3.33
C ILE A 93 -2.93 -12.14 -4.24
N THR A 94 -3.15 -10.87 -4.57
CA THR A 94 -4.26 -10.46 -5.44
C THR A 94 -4.16 -11.05 -6.84
N SER A 95 -2.96 -11.11 -7.43
CA SER A 95 -2.73 -11.76 -8.72
C SER A 95 -3.06 -13.26 -8.68
N ILE A 96 -2.61 -13.97 -7.64
CA ILE A 96 -2.89 -15.40 -7.43
C ILE A 96 -4.41 -15.62 -7.31
N VAL A 97 -5.11 -14.77 -6.56
CA VAL A 97 -6.56 -14.87 -6.36
C VAL A 97 -7.33 -14.61 -7.65
N VAL A 98 -6.90 -13.68 -8.50
CA VAL A 98 -7.51 -13.45 -9.82
C VAL A 98 -7.32 -14.66 -10.73
N ILE A 99 -6.11 -15.25 -10.77
CA ILE A 99 -5.83 -16.46 -11.56
C ILE A 99 -6.69 -17.64 -11.08
N LEU A 100 -6.76 -17.85 -9.76
CA LEU A 100 -7.62 -18.88 -9.16
C LEU A 100 -9.09 -18.62 -9.48
N GLY A 101 -9.55 -17.37 -9.42
CA GLY A 101 -10.90 -16.97 -9.80
C GLY A 101 -11.24 -17.34 -11.24
N ASN A 102 -10.33 -17.10 -12.18
CA ASN A 102 -10.51 -17.47 -13.59
C ASN A 102 -10.65 -18.99 -13.78
N ILE A 103 -9.82 -19.78 -13.09
CA ILE A 103 -9.84 -21.25 -13.19
C ILE A 103 -11.09 -21.85 -12.52
N LEU A 104 -11.43 -21.40 -11.31
CA LEU A 104 -12.51 -21.98 -10.49
C LEU A 104 -13.90 -21.53 -10.93
N LEU A 105 -14.05 -20.28 -11.38
CA LEU A 105 -15.34 -19.69 -11.77
C LEU A 105 -15.55 -19.68 -13.29
N ASN A 106 -14.56 -20.12 -14.08
CA ASN A 106 -14.55 -20.11 -15.55
C ASN A 106 -14.96 -18.74 -16.12
N ARG A 107 -14.43 -17.66 -15.52
CA ARG A 107 -14.67 -16.27 -15.92
C ARG A 107 -13.41 -15.69 -16.57
N ASP A 108 -13.58 -14.86 -17.58
CA ASP A 108 -12.48 -14.08 -18.17
C ASP A 108 -12.26 -12.77 -17.39
N ILE A 109 -11.79 -12.88 -16.14
CA ILE A 109 -11.42 -11.70 -15.35
C ILE A 109 -10.05 -11.24 -15.84
N VAL A 110 -10.04 -10.19 -16.65
CA VAL A 110 -8.81 -9.51 -17.06
C VAL A 110 -8.52 -8.41 -16.04
N MET A 111 -7.34 -8.46 -15.41
CA MET A 111 -6.86 -7.39 -14.54
C MET A 111 -6.00 -6.43 -15.37
N PRO A 112 -6.53 -5.26 -15.80
CA PRO A 112 -5.77 -4.38 -16.67
C PRO A 112 -4.67 -3.66 -15.90
N GLY A 113 -3.54 -3.40 -16.56
CA GLY A 113 -2.38 -2.77 -15.93
C GLY A 113 -2.65 -1.40 -15.29
N TYR A 114 -3.60 -0.62 -15.84
CA TYR A 114 -3.97 0.68 -15.26
C TYR A 114 -4.68 0.55 -13.89
N ALA A 115 -5.43 -0.54 -13.67
CA ALA A 115 -6.12 -0.82 -12.42
C ALA A 115 -5.12 -1.25 -11.33
N VAL A 116 -4.09 -2.02 -11.73
CA VAL A 116 -2.96 -2.35 -10.86
C VAL A 116 -2.17 -1.10 -10.50
N PHE A 117 -1.87 -0.26 -11.49
CA PHE A 117 -1.11 0.97 -11.31
C PHE A 117 -1.84 1.95 -10.37
N SER A 118 -3.14 2.18 -10.55
CA SER A 118 -3.91 3.08 -9.69
C SER A 118 -3.95 2.60 -8.24
N ALA A 119 -4.08 1.30 -8.01
CA ALA A 119 -4.04 0.71 -6.69
C ALA A 119 -2.65 0.81 -6.04
N ILE A 120 -1.55 0.63 -6.80
CA ILE A 120 -0.18 0.83 -6.30
C ILE A 120 0.03 2.28 -5.89
N VAL A 121 -0.33 3.25 -6.74
CA VAL A 121 -0.19 4.68 -6.45
C VAL A 121 -0.97 5.08 -5.19
N ALA A 122 -2.23 4.62 -5.07
CA ALA A 122 -3.04 4.88 -3.89
C ALA A 122 -2.40 4.29 -2.61
N THR A 123 -1.84 3.08 -2.71
CA THR A 123 -1.16 2.42 -1.59
C THR A 123 0.13 3.16 -1.19
N LEU A 124 0.89 3.67 -2.17
CA LEU A 124 2.10 4.45 -1.87
C LEU A 124 1.77 5.78 -1.17
N ILE A 125 0.73 6.49 -1.62
CA ILE A 125 0.24 7.69 -0.94
C ILE A 125 -0.20 7.36 0.49
N TYR A 126 -0.86 6.23 0.68
CA TYR A 126 -1.22 5.74 2.01
C TYR A 126 0.02 5.52 2.90
N CYS A 127 1.07 4.85 2.41
CA CYS A 127 2.33 4.66 3.14
C CYS A 127 2.99 5.99 3.52
N VAL A 128 3.04 6.93 2.57
CA VAL A 128 3.67 8.25 2.73
C VAL A 128 3.06 9.05 3.87
N VAL A 129 1.77 8.89 4.14
CA VAL A 129 1.07 9.61 5.22
C VAL A 129 1.04 8.81 6.51
N THR A 130 0.83 7.50 6.44
CA THR A 130 0.64 6.66 7.64
C THR A 130 1.92 6.39 8.41
N ILE A 131 3.06 6.19 7.74
CA ILE A 131 4.35 5.96 8.41
C ILE A 131 4.76 7.15 9.28
N PRO A 132 4.83 8.40 8.80
CA PRO A 132 5.20 9.53 9.65
C PRO A 132 4.16 9.79 10.75
N ALA A 133 2.87 9.59 10.46
CA ALA A 133 1.81 9.78 11.46
C ALA A 133 1.89 8.77 12.62
N ASN A 134 2.34 7.54 12.36
CA ASN A 134 2.60 6.54 13.40
C ASN A 134 3.56 7.08 14.46
N TYR A 135 4.63 7.76 14.02
CA TYR A 135 5.68 8.25 14.93
C TYR A 135 5.28 9.49 15.74
N ILE A 136 4.21 10.21 15.37
CA ILE A 136 3.72 11.38 16.13
C ILE A 136 2.65 10.97 17.13
N GLY A 137 1.63 10.26 16.64
CA GLY A 137 0.35 10.10 17.34
C GLY A 137 0.05 8.66 17.71
N GLY A 138 1.00 7.76 17.49
CA GLY A 138 0.85 6.32 17.70
C GLY A 138 -0.30 5.72 16.90
N TYR A 139 -0.72 4.53 17.32
CA TYR A 139 -1.78 3.76 16.68
C TYR A 139 -3.15 4.43 16.70
N LYS A 140 -3.45 5.24 17.71
CA LYS A 140 -4.72 5.99 17.77
C LYS A 140 -4.82 6.96 16.59
N ALA A 141 -3.75 7.68 16.27
CA ALA A 141 -3.71 8.56 15.11
C ALA A 141 -3.81 7.78 13.79
N ILE A 142 -3.12 6.64 13.67
CA ILE A 142 -3.22 5.80 12.47
C ILE A 142 -4.64 5.28 12.26
N THR A 143 -5.34 4.87 13.33
CA THR A 143 -6.70 4.34 13.23
C THR A 143 -7.67 5.40 12.69
N VAL A 144 -7.57 6.62 13.19
CA VAL A 144 -8.36 7.76 12.68
C VAL A 144 -7.97 8.10 11.24
N LEU A 145 -6.66 8.16 10.94
CA LEU A 145 -6.16 8.39 9.59
C LEU A 145 -6.61 7.32 8.59
N ASN A 146 -6.64 6.06 9.00
CA ASN A 146 -7.04 4.96 8.12
C ASN A 146 -8.49 5.15 7.65
N VAL A 147 -9.40 5.49 8.56
CA VAL A 147 -10.81 5.74 8.22
C VAL A 147 -10.95 6.97 7.31
N ILE A 148 -10.23 8.05 7.60
CA ILE A 148 -10.29 9.30 6.81
C ILE A 148 -9.69 9.11 5.42
N MET A 149 -8.61 8.33 5.28
CA MET A 149 -7.87 8.15 4.04
C MET A 149 -8.48 7.09 3.12
N LEU A 150 -9.27 6.16 3.65
CA LEU A 150 -9.88 5.08 2.86
C LEU A 150 -10.81 5.62 1.77
N PHE A 151 -11.71 6.54 2.12
CA PHE A 151 -12.70 7.07 1.18
C PHE A 151 -12.10 7.90 0.03
N PRO A 152 -11.21 8.88 0.28
CA PRO A 152 -10.57 9.65 -0.79
C PRO A 152 -9.73 8.78 -1.73
N LEU A 153 -9.00 7.80 -1.19
CA LEU A 153 -8.15 6.93 -1.99
C LEU A 153 -8.97 5.95 -2.84
N MET A 154 -10.07 5.41 -2.32
CA MET A 154 -11.03 4.64 -3.13
C MET A 154 -11.66 5.51 -4.24
N GLY A 155 -12.01 6.75 -3.94
CA GLY A 155 -12.50 7.72 -4.93
C GLY A 155 -11.48 7.99 -6.04
N MET A 156 -10.20 8.17 -5.67
CA MET A 156 -9.11 8.37 -6.62
C MET A 156 -8.91 7.15 -7.53
N ILE A 157 -8.95 5.92 -6.98
CA ILE A 157 -8.88 4.69 -7.77
C ILE A 157 -10.04 4.61 -8.76
N GLY A 158 -11.26 4.96 -8.33
CA GLY A 158 -12.44 5.00 -9.19
C GLY A 158 -12.30 6.00 -10.35
N LEU A 159 -11.86 7.22 -10.06
CA LEU A 159 -11.61 8.25 -11.09
C LEU A 159 -10.54 7.81 -12.08
N MET A 160 -9.42 7.26 -11.60
CA MET A 160 -8.35 6.76 -12.45
C MET A 160 -8.84 5.60 -13.33
N CYS A 161 -9.53 4.61 -12.76
CA CYS A 161 -10.07 3.50 -13.55
C CYS A 161 -11.11 3.94 -14.59
N ASN A 162 -11.88 5.00 -14.33
CA ASN A 162 -12.85 5.53 -15.29
C ASN A 162 -12.15 6.29 -16.44
N ILE A 163 -11.18 7.16 -16.13
CA ILE A 163 -10.42 7.93 -17.13
C ILE A 163 -9.57 7.01 -18.00
N PHE A 164 -8.88 6.03 -17.40
CA PHE A 164 -8.02 5.09 -18.12
C PHE A 164 -8.75 3.87 -18.70
N GLY A 165 -9.98 3.60 -18.25
CA GLY A 165 -10.82 2.51 -18.76
C GLY A 165 -11.42 2.78 -20.14
N ASP A 166 -11.52 4.05 -20.53
CA ASP A 166 -11.94 4.43 -21.89
C ASP A 166 -10.78 4.21 -22.88
N LYS A 167 -10.94 3.22 -23.78
CA LYS A 167 -9.96 2.86 -24.82
C LYS A 167 -9.56 4.06 -25.68
N THR A 168 -10.47 5.01 -25.88
CA THR A 168 -10.25 6.21 -26.71
C THR A 168 -9.32 7.22 -26.02
N ILE A 169 -9.44 7.33 -24.69
CA ILE A 169 -8.59 8.19 -23.86
C ILE A 169 -7.25 7.51 -23.64
N MET A 170 -7.22 6.20 -23.37
CA MET A 170 -5.98 5.45 -23.20
C MET A 170 -5.11 5.47 -24.46
N LEU A 171 -5.71 5.35 -25.65
CA LEU A 171 -4.97 5.43 -26.92
C LEU A 171 -4.44 6.86 -27.18
N LYS A 172 -5.22 7.90 -26.85
CA LYS A 172 -4.76 9.30 -26.91
C LYS A 172 -3.64 9.59 -25.91
N VAL A 173 -3.71 9.04 -24.70
CA VAL A 173 -2.69 9.15 -23.65
C VAL A 173 -1.40 8.40 -24.05
N LEU A 174 -1.51 7.24 -24.70
CA LEU A 174 -0.33 6.48 -25.11
C LEU A 174 0.37 7.08 -26.35
N HIS A 175 -0.38 7.73 -27.23
CA HIS A 175 0.12 8.32 -28.47
C HIS A 175 0.48 9.81 -28.35
N SER A 176 0.02 10.50 -27.30
CA SER A 176 0.42 11.88 -27.04
C SER A 176 1.72 11.93 -26.24
N GLN A 177 2.71 12.60 -26.82
CA GLN A 177 4.01 12.86 -26.21
C GLN A 177 3.87 13.54 -24.82
N GLU A 178 2.86 14.41 -24.69
CA GLU A 178 2.43 15.10 -23.47
C GLU A 178 2.03 14.14 -22.33
N ALA A 179 1.34 13.05 -22.63
CA ALA A 179 0.79 12.17 -21.61
C ALA A 179 1.79 11.10 -21.14
N THR A 180 2.72 10.68 -22.00
CA THR A 180 3.91 9.94 -21.57
C THR A 180 4.78 10.77 -20.63
N LEU A 181 4.93 12.09 -20.90
CA LEU A 181 5.61 13.01 -20.01
C LEU A 181 4.84 13.20 -18.70
N ALA A 182 3.52 13.34 -18.73
CA ALA A 182 2.69 13.47 -17.53
C ALA A 182 2.77 12.21 -16.62
N MET A 183 2.75 11.00 -17.18
CA MET A 183 2.96 9.78 -16.39
C MET A 183 4.38 9.69 -15.82
N GLY A 184 5.40 10.14 -16.55
CA GLY A 184 6.77 10.26 -16.05
C GLY A 184 6.88 11.25 -14.89
N VAL A 185 6.24 12.42 -15.00
CA VAL A 185 6.19 13.44 -13.94
C VAL A 185 5.45 12.93 -12.71
N LEU A 186 4.34 12.20 -12.88
CA LEU A 186 3.64 11.57 -11.76
C LEU A 186 4.51 10.51 -11.08
N GLY A 187 5.21 9.66 -11.84
CA GLY A 187 6.12 8.66 -11.31
C GLY A 187 7.26 9.28 -10.50
N ILE A 188 7.91 10.31 -11.05
CA ILE A 188 8.95 11.08 -10.36
C ILE A 188 8.38 11.78 -9.12
N GLY A 189 7.18 12.36 -9.22
CA GLY A 189 6.49 13.00 -8.10
C GLY A 189 6.19 12.05 -6.95
N VAL A 190 5.80 10.80 -7.25
CA VAL A 190 5.60 9.75 -6.24
C VAL A 190 6.93 9.33 -5.62
N LEU A 191 8.01 9.22 -6.40
CA LEU A 191 9.33 8.91 -5.84
C LEU A 191 9.83 10.04 -4.93
N VAL A 192 9.68 11.30 -5.35
CA VAL A 192 10.05 12.48 -4.57
C VAL A 192 9.21 12.56 -3.29
N SER A 193 7.91 12.28 -3.34
CA SER A 193 7.05 12.28 -2.16
C SER A 193 7.42 11.19 -1.14
N ILE A 194 7.87 10.02 -1.61
CA ILE A 194 8.41 8.96 -0.75
C ILE A 194 9.69 9.45 -0.05
N VAL A 195 10.61 10.08 -0.78
CA VAL A 195 11.85 10.60 -0.19
C VAL A 195 11.55 11.70 0.84
N ILE A 196 10.67 12.64 0.52
CA ILE A 196 10.26 13.72 1.44
C ILE A 196 9.59 13.14 2.69
N SER A 197 8.69 12.17 2.52
CA SER A 197 8.02 11.45 3.61
C SER A 197 9.03 10.77 4.53
N MET A 198 10.05 10.13 3.95
CA MET A 198 11.11 9.47 4.68
C MET A 198 11.94 10.46 5.51
N PHE A 199 12.27 11.64 4.95
CA PHE A 199 12.95 12.70 5.69
C PHE A 199 12.10 13.27 6.83
N LEU A 200 10.82 13.50 6.59
CA LEU A 200 9.87 13.93 7.63
C LEU A 200 9.78 12.89 8.75
N SER A 201 9.59 11.61 8.41
CA SER A 201 9.53 10.51 9.36
C SER A 201 10.81 10.41 10.20
N MET A 202 11.99 10.60 9.60
CA MET A 202 13.26 10.60 10.34
C MET A 202 13.34 11.76 11.35
N LYS A 203 12.98 12.98 10.93
CA LYS A 203 13.01 14.16 11.80
C LYS A 203 12.04 13.99 12.98
N MET A 204 10.86 13.47 12.71
CA MET A 204 9.79 13.34 13.69
C MET A 204 10.06 12.22 14.69
N PHE A 205 10.70 11.12 14.25
CA PHE A 205 11.16 10.06 15.15
C PHE A 205 12.38 10.45 15.99
N GLN A 206 13.17 11.45 15.55
CA GLN A 206 14.23 12.04 16.37
C GLN A 206 13.68 12.98 17.44
N GLU A 207 12.64 13.75 17.11
CA GLU A 207 11.95 14.66 18.04
C GLU A 207 10.98 13.94 18.99
N ALA A 208 10.54 12.72 18.65
CA ALA A 208 9.74 11.88 19.54
C ALA A 208 10.56 11.46 20.77
N GLU A 209 10.24 12.04 21.92
CA GLU A 209 10.69 11.60 23.24
C GLU A 209 9.98 10.28 23.58
N LEU A 210 10.68 9.16 23.35
CA LEU A 210 10.25 7.80 23.67
C LEU A 210 10.84 7.32 24.99
#